data_AF-A0A3A1QNR3-F1
#
_entry.id   AF-A0A3A1QNR3-F1
#
_cell.length_a   1.000
_cell.length_b   1.000
_cell.length_c   1.000
_cell.angle_alpha   90.00
_cell.angle_beta   90.00
_cell.angle_gamma   90.00
#
_symmetry.space_group_name_H-M   'P 1'
#
loop_
_entity.id
_entity.type
_entity.pdbx_description
1 polymer ?
#
loop_
_entity_poly.entity_id
_entity_poly.type
_entity_poly.pdbx_seq_one_letter_code
_entity_poly.pdbx_strand_id
1 'polypeptide(L)'
;MGFLKKVNYILAIIGIGLAVTHFFIKGIELSISIAFAFLLVFFLLIGIEKVKNREIKSGYFYISAAAIMSLSVLKDLYVIIL
;
A
#
# COMPACT_ATOMS: atom_id res chain seq x y z
N MET A 1 -13.95 5.41 -16.39
CA MET A 1 -13.10 5.15 -15.21
C MET A 1 -12.74 6.47 -14.55
N GLY A 2 -13.04 6.64 -13.26
CA GLY A 2 -12.59 7.83 -12.51
C GLY A 2 -11.07 7.86 -12.34
N PHE A 3 -10.50 9.06 -12.11
CA PHE A 3 -9.06 9.26 -11.93
C PHE A 3 -8.46 8.35 -10.84
N LEU A 4 -9.12 8.26 -9.68
CA LEU A 4 -8.70 7.41 -8.56
C LEU A 4 -8.59 5.92 -8.94
N LYS A 5 -9.54 5.42 -9.74
CA LYS A 5 -9.55 4.03 -10.22
C LYS A 5 -8.37 3.75 -11.16
N LYS A 6 -7.97 4.72 -11.98
CA LYS A 6 -6.78 4.60 -12.82
C LYS A 6 -5.50 4.57 -11.98
N VAL A 7 -5.39 5.44 -10.98
CA VAL A 7 -4.24 5.47 -10.05
C VAL A 7 -4.12 4.15 -9.31
N ASN A 8 -5.21 3.62 -8.77
CA ASN A 8 -5.22 2.33 -8.08
C ASN A 8 -4.80 1.17 -8.99
N TYR A 9 -5.19 1.20 -10.26
CA TYR A 9 -4.77 0.19 -11.24
C TYR A 9 -3.26 0.26 -11.54
N ILE A 10 -2.71 1.47 -11.71
CA ILE A 10 -1.27 1.66 -11.91
C ILE A 10 -0.50 1.19 -10.68
N LEU A 11 -0.96 1.55 -9.47
CA LEU A 11 -0.35 1.08 -8.24
C LEU A 11 -0.41 -0.44 -8.13
N ALA A 12 -1.51 -1.09 -8.52
CA ALA A 12 -1.59 -2.56 -8.51
C ALA A 12 -0.53 -3.19 -9.43
N ILE A 13 -0.29 -2.63 -10.61
CA ILE A 13 0.78 -3.09 -11.52
C ILE A 13 2.15 -2.96 -10.86
N ILE A 14 2.43 -1.80 -10.25
CA ILE A 14 3.69 -1.55 -9.52
C ILE A 14 3.85 -2.53 -8.36
N GLY A 15 2.78 -2.76 -7.59
CA GLY A 15 2.78 -3.69 -6.46
C GLY A 15 3.06 -5.13 -6.87
N ILE A 16 2.50 -5.58 -7.99
CA ILE A 16 2.83 -6.89 -8.57
C ILE A 16 4.30 -6.94 -8.98
N GLY A 17 4.83 -5.88 -9.61
CA GLY A 17 6.24 -5.79 -9.97
C GLY A 17 7.16 -5.87 -8.74
N LEU A 18 6.83 -5.16 -7.66
CA LEU A 18 7.56 -5.21 -6.40
C LEU A 18 7.51 -6.60 -5.75
N ALA A 19 6.34 -7.26 -5.76
CA ALA A 19 6.22 -8.62 -5.24
C ALA A 19 7.05 -9.61 -6.06
N VAL A 20 6.98 -9.53 -7.40
CA VAL A 20 7.74 -10.43 -8.28
C VAL A 20 9.24 -10.21 -8.09
N THR A 21 9.70 -8.97 -8.08
CA THR A 21 11.13 -8.66 -7.87
C THR A 21 11.63 -9.16 -6.51
N HIS A 22 10.87 -8.94 -5.43
CA HIS A 22 11.27 -9.39 -4.09
C HIS A 22 11.26 -10.91 -3.93
N PHE A 23 10.23 -11.61 -4.42
CA PHE A 23 10.09 -13.06 -4.19
C PHE A 23 10.85 -13.92 -5.21
N PHE A 24 11.05 -13.45 -6.44
CA PHE A 24 11.57 -14.28 -7.54
C PHE A 24 12.97 -13.88 -8.02
N ILE A 25 13.43 -12.65 -7.76
CA ILE A 25 14.77 -12.21 -8.19
C ILE A 25 15.74 -12.31 -7.00
N LYS A 26 16.56 -13.36 -7.01
CA LYS A 26 17.63 -13.55 -6.03
C LYS A 26 18.67 -12.42 -6.19
N GLY A 27 18.89 -11.66 -5.12
CA GLY A 27 19.85 -10.54 -5.08
C GLY A 27 19.22 -9.16 -4.90
N ILE A 28 17.90 -9.02 -4.96
CA ILE A 28 17.19 -7.77 -4.66
C ILE A 28 16.52 -7.90 -3.29
N GLU A 29 17.22 -7.49 -2.24
CA GLU A 29 16.64 -7.37 -0.90
C GLU A 29 15.91 -6.02 -0.77
N LEU A 30 14.63 -6.04 -1.12
CA LEU A 30 13.73 -4.92 -0.86
C LEU A 30 13.51 -4.80 0.66
N SER A 31 13.81 -3.63 1.22
CA SER A 31 13.52 -3.35 2.62
C SER A 31 12.02 -3.50 2.90
N ILE A 32 11.70 -4.19 3.99
CA ILE A 32 10.35 -4.38 4.50
C ILE A 32 9.64 -3.02 4.69
N SER A 33 10.37 -1.97 5.06
CA SER A 33 9.85 -0.61 5.22
C SER A 33 9.26 -0.06 3.92
N ILE A 34 9.90 -0.32 2.78
CA ILE A 34 9.45 0.12 1.46
C ILE A 34 8.16 -0.61 1.08
N ALA A 35 8.08 -1.91 1.36
CA ALA A 35 6.88 -2.71 1.11
C ALA A 35 5.70 -2.21 1.96
N PHE A 36 5.90 -1.94 3.25
CA PHE A 36 4.85 -1.39 4.11
C PHE A 36 4.42 0.02 3.72
N ALA A 37 5.36 0.89 3.34
CA ALA A 37 5.04 2.24 2.86
C ALA A 37 4.20 2.20 1.57
N PHE A 38 4.56 1.31 0.64
CA PHE A 38 3.78 1.09 -0.58
C PHE A 38 2.38 0.57 -0.26
N LEU A 39 2.25 -0.47 0.57
CA LEU A 39 0.97 -1.08 0.92
C LEU A 39 0.06 -0.10 1.67
N LEU A 40 0.61 0.76 2.52
CA LEU A 40 -0.12 1.84 3.18
C LEU A 40 -0.82 2.74 2.16
N VAL A 41 -0.08 3.29 1.20
CA VAL A 41 -0.64 4.19 0.19
C VAL A 41 -1.65 3.45 -0.68
N PHE A 42 -1.34 2.22 -1.08
CA PHE A 42 -2.20 1.40 -1.91
C PHE A 42 -3.54 1.10 -1.23
N PHE A 43 -3.52 0.60 0.01
CA PHE A 43 -4.74 0.30 0.75
C PHE A 43 -5.55 1.55 1.08
N LEU A 44 -4.90 2.68 1.39
CA LEU A 44 -5.60 3.93 1.63
C LEU A 44 -6.40 4.37 0.39
N LEU A 45 -5.77 4.37 -0.79
CA LEU A 45 -6.40 4.82 -2.03
C LEU A 45 -7.48 3.84 -2.53
N ILE A 46 -7.28 2.52 -2.36
CA ILE A 46 -8.33 1.52 -2.62
C ILE A 46 -9.51 1.72 -1.67
N GLY A 47 -9.22 1.91 -0.38
CA GLY A 47 -10.24 2.11 0.63
C GLY A 47 -11.11 3.33 0.32
N ILE A 48 -10.50 4.46 -0.02
CA ILE A 48 -11.21 5.68 -0.44
C ILE A 48 -12.05 5.42 -1.70
N GLU A 49 -11.54 4.70 -2.70
CA GLU A 49 -12.31 4.35 -3.90
C GLU A 49 -13.53 3.48 -3.56
N LYS A 50 -13.36 2.49 -2.70
CA LYS A 50 -14.44 1.60 -2.25
C LYS A 50 -15.52 2.34 -1.48
N VAL A 51 -15.15 3.23 -0.55
CA VAL A 51 -16.13 4.10 0.14
C VAL A 51 -16.88 4.97 -0.87
N LYS A 52 -16.17 5.57 -1.83
CA LYS A 52 -16.78 6.40 -2.89
C LYS A 52 -17.75 5.61 -3.78
N ASN A 53 -17.46 4.33 -4.03
CA ASN A 53 -18.32 3.42 -4.78
C ASN A 53 -19.45 2.79 -3.94
N ARG A 54 -19.71 3.30 -2.72
CA ARG A 54 -20.71 2.81 -1.76
C ARG A 54 -20.43 1.39 -1.22
N GLU A 55 -19.22 0.87 -1.41
CA GLU A 55 -18.75 -0.39 -0.81
C GLU A 55 -18.18 -0.14 0.59
N ILE A 56 -19.01 0.42 1.49
CA ILE A 56 -18.59 1.01 2.76
C ILE A 56 -17.77 0.05 3.64
N LYS A 57 -18.24 -1.19 3.83
CA LYS A 57 -17.56 -2.19 4.69
C LYS A 57 -16.16 -2.52 4.17
N SER A 58 -16.05 -2.79 2.87
CA SER A 58 -14.76 -3.07 2.22
C SER A 58 -13.85 -1.84 2.27
N GLY A 59 -14.38 -0.64 2.03
CA GLY A 59 -13.61 0.59 2.07
C GLY A 59 -12.99 0.85 3.44
N TYR A 60 -13.78 0.75 4.51
CA TYR A 60 -13.25 0.93 5.87
C TYR A 60 -12.25 -0.15 6.28
N PHE A 61 -12.41 -1.39 5.80
CA PHE A 61 -11.42 -2.44 6.03
C PHE A 61 -10.05 -2.09 5.43
N TYR A 62 -10.02 -1.59 4.19
CA TYR A 62 -8.75 -1.16 3.58
C TYR A 62 -8.17 0.09 4.26
N ILE A 63 -9.00 1.05 4.67
CA ILE A 63 -8.55 2.23 5.42
C ILE A 63 -7.97 1.84 6.77
N SER A 64 -8.61 0.92 7.51
CA SER A 64 -8.09 0.47 8.80
C SER A 64 -6.79 -0.33 8.64
N ALA A 65 -6.66 -1.16 7.62
CA ALA A 65 -5.41 -1.83 7.29
C ALA A 65 -4.28 -0.81 6.99
N ALA A 66 -4.57 0.24 6.22
CA ALA A 66 -3.61 1.32 5.96
C ALA A 66 -3.21 2.06 7.25
N ALA A 67 -4.16 2.30 8.16
CA ALA A 67 -3.88 2.91 9.45
C ALA A 67 -2.93 2.04 10.30
N ILE A 68 -3.13 0.71 10.33
CA ILE A 68 -2.21 -0.21 11.04
C ILE A 68 -0.82 -0.17 10.40
N MET A 69 -0.72 -0.20 9.07
CA MET A 69 0.57 -0.12 8.38
C MET A 69 1.29 1.20 8.61
N SER A 70 0.57 2.30 8.83
CA SER A 70 1.17 3.60 9.16
C SER A 70 2.00 3.56 10.44
N LEU A 71 1.59 2.75 11.42
CA LEU A 71 2.35 2.58 12.66
C LEU A 71 3.71 1.91 12.39
N SER A 72 3.75 0.90 11.52
CA SER A 72 4.99 0.23 11.13
C SER A 72 5.93 1.17 10.39
N VAL A 73 5.41 1.96 9.45
CA VAL A 73 6.20 2.94 8.68
C VAL A 73 6.73 4.05 9.58
N LEU A 74 5.91 4.56 10.52
CA LEU A 74 6.32 5.57 11.49
C LEU A 74 7.40 5.07 12.44
N LYS A 75 7.30 3.82 12.89
CA LYS A 75 8.33 3.19 13.72
C LYS A 75 9.68 3.16 13.00
N ASP A 76 9.71 2.73 11.75
CA ASP A 76 10.96 2.69 10.96
C ASP A 76 11.51 4.09 10.72
N LEU A 77 10.64 5.06 10.40
CA LEU A 77 11.05 6.46 10.24
C LEU A 77 11.68 7.02 11.52
N TYR A 78 11.10 6.72 12.68
CA TYR A 78 11.62 7.14 13.97
C TYR A 78 13.00 6.55 14.26
N VAL A 79 13.21 5.25 13.96
CA VAL A 79 14.51 4.58 14.14
C VAL A 79 15.59 5.13 13.21
N ILE A 80 15.24 5.62 12.02
CA ILE A 80 16.20 6.20 11.07
C ILE A 80 16.64 7.62 11.49
N ILE A 81 15.75 8.39 12.11
CA ILE A 81 15.98 9.80 12.44
C ILE A 81 16.75 9.99 13.76
N LEU A 82 16.63 9.05 14.71
CA LEU A 82 17.19 9.14 16.07
C LEU A 82 18.44 8.27 16.24
#